data_AF-A0A1A7ZRY1-F1
#
_entry.id   AF-A0A1A7ZRY1-F1
#
_cell.length_a   1.000
_cell.length_b   1.000
_cell.length_c   1.000
_cell.angle_alpha   90.00
_cell.angle_beta   90.00
_cell.angle_gamma   90.00
#
_symmetry.space_group_name_H-M   'P 1'
#
loop_
_entity.id
_entity.type
_entity.pdbx_description
1 polymer ?
#
loop_
_entity_poly.entity_id
_entity_poly.type
_entity_poly.pdbx_seq_one_letter_code
_entity_poly.pdbx_strand_id
1 'polypeptide(L)'
;TSPGQSESRVSGAVQTNRGLLWALLQLTKSQRASVRQKASEGLLLLAGLLDGSSGELLPAAVSLAELLAERLQELHRLLPLDQLDATELQRWPCTSWRSEVEPGHMTSFFTWFDFLDHLMCEAPQVLSVQVSQSVHRRWLVDTLHPQLSHTCEKVVLVSTSMLCATIRLVQSSFLLDQMVHFLLRTPSLMRLLLRHCNHISDQISMASMSLVDEMLQKPHRDILDILVLSFLQSRCYVSAAADGQEDKQLETNEDSQDLDDDPFFSDGLSDGPPAQPINEDVVNSFLCLVPIQARSAHLLQEGGYESYVHDAHTLVTMCHALSLSWEWPQTLPCPTCLPEKDADFFEGDLLKVLFDRLGCILEQVRTPEKRTC
;
A
#
# COMPACT_ATOMS: atom_id res chain seq x y z
N THR A 1 27.51 53.55 -4.98
CA THR A 1 27.44 52.07 -5.01
C THR A 1 25.99 51.70 -5.27
N SER A 2 25.66 51.27 -6.48
CA SER A 2 24.29 51.06 -6.94
C SER A 2 23.81 49.63 -6.60
N PRO A 3 22.63 49.44 -5.98
CA PRO A 3 22.15 48.13 -5.55
C PRO A 3 21.46 47.30 -6.66
N GLY A 4 21.32 47.82 -7.89
CA GLY A 4 20.46 47.20 -8.92
C GLY A 4 21.08 46.14 -9.85
N GLN A 5 22.37 45.79 -9.71
CA GLN A 5 23.01 44.86 -10.67
C GLN A 5 22.92 43.37 -10.27
N SER A 6 22.72 43.06 -8.98
CA SER A 6 22.68 41.68 -8.50
C SER A 6 21.33 41.02 -8.78
N GLU A 7 20.21 41.71 -8.59
CA GLU A 7 18.87 41.15 -8.82
C GLU A 7 18.58 40.82 -10.31
N SER A 8 19.07 41.64 -11.25
CA SER A 8 18.82 41.39 -12.68
C SER A 8 19.57 40.17 -13.23
N ARG A 9 20.76 39.85 -12.67
CA ARG A 9 21.52 38.66 -13.07
C ARG A 9 20.91 37.37 -12.52
N VAL A 10 20.34 37.42 -11.32
CA VAL A 10 19.63 36.29 -10.69
C VAL A 10 18.35 35.96 -11.49
N SER A 11 17.56 36.95 -11.89
CA SER A 11 16.38 36.71 -12.75
C SER A 11 16.74 36.10 -14.11
N GLY A 12 17.82 36.54 -14.76
CA GLY A 12 18.28 35.98 -16.03
C GLY A 12 18.77 34.53 -15.93
N ALA A 13 19.49 34.19 -14.86
CA ALA A 13 19.94 32.82 -14.61
C ALA A 13 18.78 31.87 -14.31
N VAL A 14 17.79 32.29 -13.50
CA VAL A 14 16.59 31.50 -13.19
C VAL A 14 15.73 31.27 -14.44
N GLN A 15 15.58 32.26 -15.32
CA GLN A 15 14.89 32.10 -16.61
C GLN A 15 15.61 31.15 -17.56
N THR A 16 16.94 31.22 -17.61
CA THR A 16 17.75 30.31 -18.44
C THR A 16 17.67 28.86 -17.93
N ASN A 17 17.67 28.68 -16.60
CA ASN A 17 17.52 27.37 -15.97
C ASN A 17 16.14 26.77 -16.24
N ARG A 18 15.07 27.57 -16.15
CA ARG A 18 13.71 27.16 -16.58
C ARG A 18 13.67 26.77 -18.06
N GLY A 19 14.38 27.49 -18.91
CA GLY A 19 14.49 27.19 -20.34
C GLY A 19 15.16 25.82 -20.59
N LEU A 20 16.24 25.53 -19.88
CA LEU A 20 16.94 24.24 -19.98
C LEU A 20 16.09 23.08 -19.47
N LEU A 21 15.47 23.22 -18.28
CA LEU A 21 14.60 22.20 -17.70
C LEU A 21 13.43 21.89 -18.63
N TRP A 22 12.80 22.93 -19.19
CA TRP A 22 11.72 22.76 -20.16
C TRP A 22 12.20 22.09 -21.44
N ALA A 23 13.37 22.48 -21.98
CA ALA A 23 13.94 21.86 -23.18
C ALA A 23 14.25 20.38 -22.97
N LEU A 24 14.87 20.01 -21.84
CA LEU A 24 15.10 18.61 -21.49
C LEU A 24 13.79 17.84 -21.37
N LEU A 25 12.77 18.41 -20.72
CA LEU A 25 11.44 17.79 -20.64
C LEU A 25 10.80 17.61 -22.03
N GLN A 26 10.99 18.53 -22.98
CA GLN A 26 10.51 18.31 -24.34
C GLN A 26 11.27 17.19 -25.05
N LEU A 27 12.57 17.05 -24.78
CA LEU A 27 13.40 15.98 -25.35
C LEU A 27 13.02 14.60 -24.82
N THR A 28 12.45 14.48 -23.61
CA THR A 28 11.89 13.20 -23.12
C THR A 28 10.67 12.74 -23.92
N LYS A 29 10.06 13.62 -24.73
CA LYS A 29 8.97 13.28 -25.68
C LYS A 29 9.48 12.81 -27.05
N SER A 30 10.79 12.81 -27.29
CA SER A 30 11.36 12.42 -28.58
C SER A 30 10.97 10.98 -28.96
N GLN A 31 10.78 10.70 -30.24
CA GLN A 31 10.61 9.32 -30.71
C GLN A 31 11.90 8.49 -30.62
N ARG A 32 13.06 9.16 -30.57
CA ARG A 32 14.35 8.48 -30.48
C ARG A 32 14.64 8.09 -29.03
N ALA A 33 14.70 6.78 -28.75
CA ALA A 33 15.00 6.24 -27.42
C ALA A 33 16.27 6.85 -26.80
N SER A 34 17.35 6.94 -27.57
CA SER A 34 18.62 7.52 -27.12
C SER A 34 18.52 9.00 -26.72
N VAL A 35 17.68 9.77 -27.41
CA VAL A 35 17.45 11.19 -27.07
C VAL A 35 16.63 11.30 -25.79
N ARG A 36 15.57 10.50 -25.64
CA ARG A 36 14.77 10.46 -24.41
C ARG A 36 15.63 10.10 -23.20
N GLN A 37 16.43 9.05 -23.33
CA GLN A 37 17.28 8.57 -22.25
C GLN A 37 18.32 9.62 -21.83
N LYS A 38 18.99 10.27 -22.80
CA LYS A 38 19.96 11.34 -22.49
C LYS A 38 19.29 12.56 -21.87
N ALA A 39 18.05 12.87 -22.25
CA ALA A 39 17.29 13.93 -21.61
C ALA A 39 16.92 13.59 -20.16
N SER A 40 16.44 12.37 -19.89
CA SER A 40 16.16 11.88 -18.54
C SER A 40 17.40 11.83 -17.66
N GLU A 41 18.54 11.36 -18.19
CA GLU A 41 19.84 11.41 -17.49
C GLU A 41 20.25 12.86 -17.17
N GLY A 42 20.05 13.80 -18.11
CA GLY A 42 20.28 15.22 -17.86
C GLY A 42 19.39 15.79 -16.76
N LEU A 43 18.11 15.40 -16.71
CA LEU A 43 17.19 15.80 -15.65
C LEU A 43 17.63 15.26 -14.28
N LEU A 44 18.09 14.00 -14.21
CA LEU A 44 18.63 13.42 -12.96
C LEU A 44 19.88 14.17 -12.48
N LEU A 45 20.80 14.51 -13.38
CA LEU A 45 21.99 15.28 -13.02
C LEU A 45 21.62 16.67 -12.50
N LEU A 46 20.67 17.35 -13.13
CA LEU A 46 20.19 18.66 -12.65
C LEU A 46 19.45 18.54 -11.33
N ALA A 47 18.65 17.48 -11.13
CA ALA A 47 17.96 17.18 -9.88
C ALA A 47 18.97 17.00 -8.73
N GLY A 48 20.07 16.29 -8.97
CA GLY A 48 21.15 16.10 -7.99
C GLY A 48 21.86 17.38 -7.55
N LEU A 49 21.81 18.45 -8.36
CA LEU A 49 22.39 19.76 -8.02
C LEU A 49 21.46 20.65 -7.18
N LEU A 50 20.19 20.27 -7.03
CA LEU A 50 19.17 21.05 -6.33
C LEU A 50 19.10 20.66 -4.85
N ASP A 51 20.23 20.79 -4.15
CA ASP A 51 20.40 20.32 -2.77
C ASP A 51 19.57 21.09 -1.72
N GLY A 52 18.88 22.18 -2.10
CA GLY A 52 17.97 22.91 -1.20
C GLY A 52 18.62 23.60 0.01
N SER A 53 19.89 23.31 0.29
CA SER A 53 20.75 23.93 1.31
C SER A 53 20.95 25.43 1.07
N SER A 54 20.87 25.86 -0.20
CA SER A 54 20.68 27.26 -0.56
C SER A 54 19.21 27.51 -0.89
N GLY A 55 18.53 28.33 -0.08
CA GLY A 55 17.14 28.74 -0.33
C GLY A 55 16.91 29.40 -1.69
N GLU A 56 17.98 29.82 -2.38
CA GLU A 56 17.96 30.35 -3.75
C GLU A 56 17.60 29.29 -4.81
N LEU A 57 17.84 28.00 -4.54
CA LEU A 57 17.56 26.90 -5.47
C LEU A 57 16.16 26.32 -5.31
N LEU A 58 15.46 26.65 -4.21
CA LEU A 58 14.11 26.16 -3.94
C LEU A 58 13.09 26.49 -5.05
N PRO A 59 13.05 27.72 -5.62
CA PRO A 59 12.13 28.03 -6.73
C PRO A 59 12.37 27.18 -7.98
N ALA A 60 13.63 26.79 -8.23
CA ALA A 60 13.99 25.91 -9.35
C ALA A 60 13.52 24.46 -9.08
N ALA A 61 13.68 23.98 -7.85
CA ALA A 61 13.17 22.66 -7.42
C ALA A 61 11.65 22.56 -7.53
N VAL A 62 10.91 23.58 -7.05
CA VAL A 62 9.45 23.65 -7.20
C VAL A 62 9.04 23.66 -8.67
N SER A 63 9.72 24.48 -9.49
CA SER A 63 9.42 24.56 -10.93
C SER A 63 9.66 23.22 -11.63
N LEU A 64 10.73 22.50 -11.28
CA LEU A 64 11.03 21.17 -11.82
C LEU A 64 9.97 20.15 -11.38
N ALA A 65 9.63 20.12 -10.09
CA ALA A 65 8.64 19.22 -9.55
C ALA A 65 7.27 19.35 -10.24
N GLU A 66 6.81 20.58 -10.48
CA GLU A 66 5.57 20.87 -11.19
C GLU A 66 5.60 20.34 -12.63
N LEU A 67 6.70 20.57 -13.34
CA LEU A 67 6.90 20.11 -14.72
C LEU A 67 6.94 18.58 -14.83
N LEU A 68 7.60 17.92 -13.88
CA LEU A 68 7.70 16.46 -13.81
C LEU A 68 6.34 15.80 -13.54
N ALA A 69 5.58 16.34 -12.58
CA ALA A 69 4.24 15.87 -12.24
C ALA A 69 3.24 16.16 -13.37
N GLU A 70 3.34 17.31 -14.04
CA GLU A 70 2.52 17.62 -15.21
C GLU A 70 2.73 16.62 -16.34
N ARG A 71 3.98 16.19 -16.58
CA ARG A 71 4.27 15.16 -17.57
C ARG A 71 3.67 13.80 -17.23
N LEU A 72 3.69 13.39 -15.96
CA LEU A 72 3.01 12.16 -15.52
C LEU A 72 1.51 12.24 -15.80
N GLN A 73 0.90 13.40 -15.50
CA GLN A 73 -0.51 13.64 -15.74
C GLN A 73 -0.86 13.64 -17.24
N GLU A 74 -0.02 14.23 -18.09
CA GLU A 74 -0.16 14.19 -19.56
C GLU A 74 -0.15 12.74 -20.06
N LEU A 75 0.80 11.93 -19.60
CA LEU A 75 0.91 10.52 -19.97
C LEU A 75 -0.31 9.71 -19.52
N HIS A 76 -0.84 9.97 -18.31
CA HIS A 76 -2.07 9.33 -17.83
C HIS A 76 -3.28 9.65 -18.73
N ARG A 77 -3.40 10.89 -19.21
CA ARG A 77 -4.50 11.30 -20.10
C ARG A 77 -4.44 10.65 -21.49
N LEU A 78 -3.26 10.20 -21.92
CA LEU A 78 -3.07 9.50 -23.19
C LEU A 78 -3.43 8.02 -23.11
N LEU A 79 -3.70 7.49 -21.92
CA LEU A 79 -4.05 6.10 -21.73
C LEU A 79 -5.44 5.82 -22.32
N PRO A 80 -5.59 4.77 -23.15
CA PRO A 80 -6.87 4.41 -23.73
C PRO A 80 -7.72 3.65 -22.70
N LEU A 81 -8.23 4.34 -21.67
CA LEU A 81 -8.96 3.74 -20.54
C LEU A 81 -10.13 2.83 -20.99
N ASP A 82 -10.74 3.14 -22.13
CA ASP A 82 -11.83 2.34 -22.72
C ASP A 82 -11.38 1.03 -23.38
N GLN A 83 -10.09 0.80 -23.59
CA GLN A 83 -9.56 -0.40 -24.26
C GLN A 83 -8.65 -1.22 -23.34
N LEU A 84 -8.35 -0.72 -22.14
CA LEU A 84 -7.46 -1.40 -21.21
C LEU A 84 -8.14 -2.58 -20.53
N ASP A 85 -7.45 -3.71 -20.52
CA ASP A 85 -7.78 -4.84 -19.65
C ASP A 85 -7.23 -4.57 -18.25
N ALA A 86 -8.14 -4.57 -17.27
CA ALA A 86 -7.83 -4.35 -15.87
C ALA A 86 -6.87 -5.40 -15.30
N THR A 87 -6.95 -6.65 -15.77
CA THR A 87 -6.15 -7.76 -15.26
C THR A 87 -4.74 -7.76 -15.81
N GLU A 88 -4.56 -7.37 -17.07
CA GLU A 88 -3.23 -7.11 -17.65
C GLU A 88 -2.56 -5.93 -16.97
N LEU A 89 -3.34 -4.89 -16.68
CA LEU A 89 -2.86 -3.68 -16.01
C LEU A 89 -2.31 -3.96 -14.60
N GLN A 90 -3.05 -4.72 -13.78
CA GLN A 90 -2.58 -5.08 -12.43
C GLN A 90 -1.24 -5.83 -12.46
N ARG A 91 -1.04 -6.67 -13.47
CA ARG A 91 0.17 -7.47 -13.64
C ARG A 91 1.20 -6.82 -14.54
N TRP A 92 1.08 -5.51 -14.80
CA TRP A 92 1.99 -4.81 -15.69
C TRP A 92 3.45 -4.96 -15.22
N PRO A 93 4.37 -5.40 -16.07
CA PRO A 93 5.73 -5.67 -15.65
C PRO A 93 6.45 -4.40 -15.20
N CYS A 94 7.51 -4.56 -14.41
CA CYS A 94 8.41 -3.44 -14.12
C CYS A 94 9.05 -2.97 -15.43
N THR A 95 8.80 -1.71 -15.80
CA THR A 95 9.34 -1.10 -17.03
C THR A 95 10.42 -0.11 -16.67
N SER A 96 11.68 -0.51 -16.79
CA SER A 96 12.81 0.39 -16.52
C SER A 96 12.73 1.65 -17.37
N TRP A 97 12.98 2.80 -16.75
CA TRP A 97 13.06 4.08 -17.43
C TRP A 97 14.21 4.16 -18.45
N ARG A 98 15.20 3.27 -18.32
CA ARG A 98 16.34 3.10 -19.24
C ARG A 98 16.03 2.14 -20.41
N SER A 99 14.78 1.71 -20.54
CA SER A 99 14.36 0.81 -21.62
C SER A 99 14.51 1.48 -23.00
N GLU A 100 15.06 0.75 -23.95
CA GLU A 100 15.20 1.19 -25.36
C GLU A 100 13.98 0.85 -26.22
N VAL A 101 12.99 0.15 -25.66
CA VAL A 101 11.80 -0.30 -26.39
C VAL A 101 10.96 0.89 -26.85
N GLU A 102 10.46 0.84 -28.09
CA GLU A 102 9.52 1.83 -28.61
C GLU A 102 8.25 1.85 -27.73
N PRO A 103 7.96 2.98 -27.06
CA PRO A 103 7.00 2.97 -25.98
C PRO A 103 5.59 3.18 -26.54
N GLY A 104 4.70 2.22 -26.29
CA GLY A 104 3.25 2.46 -26.35
C GLY A 104 2.82 3.43 -25.24
N HIS A 105 1.55 3.83 -25.21
CA HIS A 105 1.03 4.74 -24.17
C HIS A 105 1.24 4.18 -22.75
N MET A 106 1.00 2.89 -22.57
CA MET A 106 1.21 2.19 -21.28
C MET A 106 2.67 2.16 -20.86
N THR A 107 3.54 1.71 -21.76
CA THR A 107 4.99 1.70 -21.51
C THR A 107 5.50 3.11 -21.22
N SER A 108 5.04 4.12 -21.96
CA SER A 108 5.41 5.52 -21.72
C SER A 108 5.04 5.99 -20.31
N PHE A 109 3.83 5.66 -19.85
CA PHE A 109 3.38 6.00 -18.50
C PHE A 109 4.23 5.31 -17.43
N PHE A 110 4.39 3.99 -17.49
CA PHE A 110 5.12 3.25 -16.45
C PHE A 110 6.64 3.49 -16.48
N THR A 111 7.24 3.71 -17.65
CA THR A 111 8.64 4.14 -17.80
C THR A 111 8.85 5.53 -17.19
N TRP A 112 7.89 6.45 -17.33
CA TRP A 112 7.98 7.76 -16.68
C TRP A 112 7.72 7.67 -15.18
N PHE A 113 6.81 6.82 -14.74
CA PHE A 113 6.59 6.55 -13.32
C PHE A 113 7.85 6.00 -12.66
N ASP A 114 8.49 4.98 -13.26
CA ASP A 114 9.78 4.42 -12.82
C ASP A 114 10.89 5.47 -12.79
N PHE A 115 10.93 6.37 -13.77
CA PHE A 115 11.86 7.50 -13.77
C PHE A 115 11.67 8.43 -12.56
N LEU A 116 10.42 8.81 -12.25
CA LEU A 116 10.11 9.67 -11.12
C LEU A 116 10.42 8.99 -9.79
N ASP A 117 10.09 7.71 -9.68
CA ASP A 117 10.37 6.90 -8.50
C ASP A 117 11.89 6.81 -8.24
N HIS A 118 12.67 6.49 -9.29
CA HIS A 118 14.13 6.49 -9.22
C HIS A 118 14.69 7.88 -8.89
N LEU A 119 14.17 8.95 -9.51
CA LEU A 119 14.59 10.32 -9.23
C LEU A 119 14.39 10.67 -7.75
N MET A 120 13.26 10.27 -7.15
CA MET A 120 12.98 10.56 -5.73
C MET A 120 13.86 9.75 -4.77
N CYS A 121 14.37 8.59 -5.18
CA CYS A 121 15.36 7.83 -4.41
C CYS A 121 16.76 8.47 -4.43
N GLU A 122 17.17 9.06 -5.56
CA GLU A 122 18.54 9.56 -5.75
C GLU A 122 18.69 11.07 -5.51
N ALA A 123 17.61 11.85 -5.62
CA ALA A 123 17.65 13.29 -5.50
C ALA A 123 17.73 13.77 -4.03
N PRO A 124 18.17 15.02 -3.80
CA PRO A 124 18.11 15.64 -2.48
C PRO A 124 16.68 15.63 -1.91
N GLN A 125 16.56 15.39 -0.60
CA GLN A 125 15.27 15.25 0.09
C GLN A 125 14.31 16.41 -0.21
N VAL A 126 14.80 17.63 -0.28
CA VAL A 126 13.98 18.82 -0.59
C VAL A 126 13.28 18.67 -1.93
N LEU A 127 14.00 18.24 -2.98
CA LEU A 127 13.41 18.02 -4.29
C LEU A 127 12.46 16.82 -4.28
N SER A 128 12.84 15.71 -3.65
CA SER A 128 11.98 14.51 -3.58
C SER A 128 10.63 14.82 -2.92
N VAL A 129 10.63 15.63 -1.85
CA VAL A 129 9.38 16.11 -1.21
C VAL A 129 8.57 17.00 -2.15
N GLN A 130 9.21 17.92 -2.89
CA GLN A 130 8.47 18.78 -3.83
C GLN A 130 7.87 17.98 -4.99
N VAL A 131 8.61 17.01 -5.53
CA VAL A 131 8.14 16.12 -6.60
C VAL A 131 6.97 15.28 -6.10
N SER A 132 7.10 14.65 -4.94
CA SER A 132 6.04 13.80 -4.39
C SER A 132 4.76 14.59 -4.10
N GLN A 133 4.85 15.77 -3.51
CA GLN A 133 3.71 16.67 -3.29
C GLN A 133 3.05 17.12 -4.60
N SER A 134 3.85 17.41 -5.63
CA SER A 134 3.34 17.80 -6.95
C SER A 134 2.62 16.63 -7.63
N VAL A 135 3.16 15.42 -7.54
CA VAL A 135 2.53 14.18 -8.04
C VAL A 135 1.23 13.91 -7.28
N HIS A 136 1.22 14.04 -5.95
CA HIS A 136 0.01 13.89 -5.15
C HIS A 136 -1.09 14.84 -5.60
N ARG A 137 -0.80 16.15 -5.71
CA ARG A 137 -1.80 17.13 -6.13
C ARG A 137 -2.31 16.85 -7.55
N ARG A 138 -1.40 16.76 -8.53
CA ARG A 138 -1.79 16.72 -9.96
C ARG A 138 -2.31 15.36 -10.41
N TRP A 139 -1.68 14.28 -9.97
CA TRP A 139 -2.03 12.95 -10.45
C TRP A 139 -3.00 12.25 -9.48
N LEU A 140 -2.68 12.15 -8.19
CA LEU A 140 -3.55 11.44 -7.25
C LEU A 140 -4.87 12.19 -7.04
N VAL A 141 -4.81 13.48 -6.69
CA VAL A 141 -6.01 14.29 -6.38
C VAL A 141 -6.73 14.75 -7.65
N ASP A 142 -6.06 15.49 -8.55
CA ASP A 142 -6.77 16.09 -9.69
C ASP A 142 -7.18 15.08 -10.77
N THR A 143 -6.56 13.88 -10.81
CA THR A 143 -6.79 12.90 -11.88
C THR A 143 -7.39 11.58 -11.37
N LEU A 144 -6.76 10.91 -10.40
CA LEU A 144 -7.23 9.60 -9.95
C LEU A 144 -8.45 9.68 -9.02
N HIS A 145 -8.51 10.63 -8.09
CA HIS A 145 -9.66 10.79 -7.18
C HIS A 145 -11.02 10.86 -7.92
N PRO A 146 -11.21 11.72 -8.95
CA PRO A 146 -12.48 11.75 -9.66
C PRO A 146 -12.75 10.48 -10.46
N GLN A 147 -11.71 9.76 -10.90
CA GLN A 147 -11.88 8.48 -11.62
C GLN A 147 -12.29 7.34 -10.68
N LEU A 148 -11.71 7.27 -9.48
CA LEU A 148 -12.07 6.28 -8.46
C LEU A 148 -13.48 6.48 -7.93
N SER A 149 -13.93 7.74 -7.84
CA SER A 149 -15.28 8.12 -7.40
C SER A 149 -16.29 8.19 -8.56
N HIS A 150 -15.91 7.73 -9.74
CA HIS A 150 -16.73 7.85 -10.94
C HIS A 150 -17.88 6.82 -10.92
N THR A 151 -19.00 7.14 -11.58
CA THR A 151 -20.17 6.24 -11.66
C THR A 151 -20.00 5.10 -12.65
N CYS A 152 -19.10 5.26 -13.63
CA CYS A 152 -18.77 4.22 -14.61
C CYS A 152 -17.84 3.15 -13.97
N GLU A 153 -18.37 1.94 -13.80
CA GLU A 153 -17.65 0.78 -13.25
C GLU A 153 -16.32 0.51 -13.97
N LYS A 154 -16.28 0.65 -15.30
CA LYS A 154 -15.05 0.42 -16.07
C LYS A 154 -13.96 1.42 -15.73
N VAL A 155 -14.31 2.70 -15.56
CA VAL A 155 -13.36 3.74 -15.16
C VAL A 155 -12.82 3.44 -13.77
N VAL A 156 -13.69 3.09 -12.83
CA VAL A 156 -13.31 2.71 -11.46
C VAL A 156 -12.36 1.51 -11.50
N LEU A 157 -12.72 0.46 -12.23
CA LEU A 157 -11.94 -0.77 -12.34
C LEU A 157 -10.53 -0.49 -12.89
N VAL A 158 -10.42 0.21 -14.03
CA VAL A 158 -9.12 0.50 -14.67
C VAL A 158 -8.28 1.41 -13.78
N SER A 159 -8.87 2.41 -13.14
CA SER A 159 -8.15 3.32 -12.24
C SER A 159 -7.69 2.63 -10.96
N THR A 160 -8.49 1.73 -10.38
CA THR A 160 -8.08 0.88 -9.25
C THR A 160 -6.95 -0.07 -9.66
N SER A 161 -7.04 -0.69 -10.84
CA SER A 161 -5.98 -1.56 -11.38
C SER A 161 -4.67 -0.80 -11.65
N MET A 162 -4.76 0.43 -12.17
CA MET A 162 -3.60 1.31 -12.35
C MET A 162 -2.94 1.63 -11.00
N LEU A 163 -3.76 1.96 -10.00
CA LEU A 163 -3.27 2.27 -8.67
C LEU A 163 -2.61 1.05 -8.02
N CYS A 164 -3.20 -0.14 -8.19
CA CYS A 164 -2.63 -1.41 -7.76
C CYS A 164 -1.25 -1.65 -8.40
N ALA A 165 -1.14 -1.48 -9.72
CA ALA A 165 0.13 -1.65 -10.43
C ALA A 165 1.19 -0.64 -9.98
N THR A 166 0.82 0.62 -9.81
CA THR A 166 1.76 1.67 -9.37
C THR A 166 2.20 1.48 -7.92
N ILE A 167 1.30 1.06 -7.01
CA ILE A 167 1.70 0.66 -5.65
C ILE A 167 2.64 -0.53 -5.70
N ARG A 168 2.33 -1.59 -6.46
CA ARG A 168 3.23 -2.73 -6.58
C ARG A 168 4.62 -2.33 -7.03
N LEU A 169 4.71 -1.42 -8.02
CA LEU A 169 5.98 -1.01 -8.63
C LEU A 169 6.76 0.06 -7.84
N VAL A 170 6.12 0.84 -6.97
CA VAL A 170 6.80 1.92 -6.23
C VAL A 170 7.88 1.39 -5.28
N GLN A 171 9.03 2.05 -5.28
CA GLN A 171 10.18 1.78 -4.42
C GLN A 171 10.54 2.98 -3.53
N SER A 172 10.30 4.21 -4.00
CA SER A 172 10.56 5.41 -3.21
C SER A 172 9.61 5.53 -2.04
N SER A 173 10.15 5.72 -0.82
CA SER A 173 9.34 6.01 0.36
C SER A 173 8.52 7.30 0.18
N PHE A 174 9.09 8.34 -0.45
CA PHE A 174 8.38 9.60 -0.67
C PHE A 174 7.11 9.45 -1.49
N LEU A 175 7.14 8.62 -2.54
CA LEU A 175 5.97 8.40 -3.39
C LEU A 175 4.98 7.44 -2.73
N LEU A 176 5.48 6.38 -2.09
CA LEU A 176 4.68 5.46 -1.30
C LEU A 176 3.89 6.18 -0.20
N ASP A 177 4.53 7.08 0.55
CA ASP A 177 3.90 7.90 1.59
C ASP A 177 2.72 8.72 1.02
N GLN A 178 2.90 9.32 -0.17
CA GLN A 178 1.83 10.07 -0.83
C GLN A 178 0.67 9.16 -1.28
N MET A 179 0.96 7.96 -1.79
CA MET A 179 -0.06 7.00 -2.20
C MET A 179 -0.85 6.46 -1.00
N VAL A 180 -0.17 6.15 0.11
CA VAL A 180 -0.80 5.74 1.37
C VAL A 180 -1.62 6.87 1.98
N HIS A 181 -1.09 8.09 2.00
CA HIS A 181 -1.82 9.27 2.45
C HIS A 181 -3.09 9.49 1.63
N PHE A 182 -2.97 9.42 0.30
CA PHE A 182 -4.11 9.57 -0.61
C PHE A 182 -5.20 8.52 -0.34
N LEU A 183 -4.84 7.24 -0.21
CA LEU A 183 -5.79 6.14 -0.06
C LEU A 183 -6.40 6.05 1.35
N LEU A 184 -5.56 6.06 2.39
CA LEU A 184 -5.98 5.75 3.75
C LEU A 184 -6.29 6.98 4.59
N ARG A 185 -5.60 8.11 4.34
CA ARG A 185 -5.83 9.35 5.10
C ARG A 185 -6.88 10.28 4.46
N THR A 186 -7.43 9.90 3.31
CA THR A 186 -8.62 10.55 2.73
C THR A 186 -9.87 9.74 3.11
N PRO A 187 -10.71 10.18 4.07
CA PRO A 187 -11.78 9.34 4.62
C PRO A 187 -12.86 8.93 3.61
N SER A 188 -13.07 9.72 2.55
CA SER A 188 -13.98 9.34 1.47
C SER A 188 -13.43 8.19 0.63
N LEU A 189 -12.14 8.22 0.30
CA LEU A 189 -11.49 7.17 -0.49
C LEU A 189 -11.28 5.89 0.30
N MET A 190 -10.87 5.97 1.58
CA MET A 190 -10.73 4.80 2.43
C MET A 190 -12.05 4.03 2.51
N ARG A 191 -13.16 4.72 2.80
CA ARG A 191 -14.50 4.09 2.84
C ARG A 191 -14.93 3.56 1.49
N LEU A 192 -14.59 4.27 0.41
CA LEU A 192 -14.91 3.82 -0.96
C LEU A 192 -14.13 2.56 -1.33
N LEU A 193 -12.84 2.50 -1.02
CA LEU A 193 -11.98 1.34 -1.25
C LEU A 193 -12.52 0.11 -0.51
N LEU A 194 -12.81 0.25 0.79
CA LEU A 194 -13.35 -0.84 1.60
C LEU A 194 -14.73 -1.29 1.09
N ARG A 195 -15.59 -0.35 0.68
CA ARG A 195 -16.85 -0.69 0.01
C ARG A 195 -16.63 -1.45 -1.30
N HIS A 196 -15.63 -1.05 -2.09
CA HIS A 196 -15.32 -1.70 -3.35
C HIS A 196 -14.77 -3.11 -3.16
N CYS A 197 -14.08 -3.42 -2.05
CA CYS A 197 -13.64 -4.78 -1.74
C CYS A 197 -14.80 -5.79 -1.63
N ASN A 198 -16.02 -5.34 -1.26
CA ASN A 198 -17.24 -6.16 -1.29
C ASN A 198 -18.28 -5.62 -2.30
N HIS A 199 -17.81 -5.22 -3.49
CA HIS A 199 -18.68 -4.76 -4.57
C HIS A 199 -19.39 -5.92 -5.27
N ILE A 200 -20.58 -5.66 -5.84
CA ILE A 200 -21.36 -6.66 -6.59
C ILE A 200 -20.67 -7.13 -7.88
N SER A 201 -19.82 -6.28 -8.47
CA SER A 201 -18.95 -6.63 -9.59
C SER A 201 -17.69 -7.29 -9.06
N ASP A 202 -17.53 -8.58 -9.34
CA ASP A 202 -16.37 -9.38 -8.93
C ASP A 202 -15.04 -8.77 -9.39
N GLN A 203 -15.01 -8.15 -10.58
CA GLN A 203 -13.80 -7.52 -11.10
C GLN A 203 -13.36 -6.34 -10.23
N ILE A 204 -14.30 -5.49 -9.80
CA ILE A 204 -14.02 -4.34 -8.92
C ILE A 204 -13.62 -4.83 -7.53
N SER A 205 -14.33 -5.85 -7.01
CA SER A 205 -14.02 -6.49 -5.72
C SER A 205 -12.60 -7.06 -5.71
N MET A 206 -12.27 -7.91 -6.68
CA MET A 206 -10.94 -8.49 -6.81
C MET A 206 -9.88 -7.41 -7.01
N ALA A 207 -10.12 -6.41 -7.86
CA ALA A 207 -9.13 -5.36 -8.09
C ALA A 207 -8.84 -4.52 -6.84
N SER A 208 -9.87 -4.24 -6.05
CA SER A 208 -9.75 -3.48 -4.81
C SER A 208 -9.08 -4.30 -3.70
N MET A 209 -9.38 -5.60 -3.60
CA MET A 209 -8.66 -6.49 -2.69
C MET A 209 -7.19 -6.65 -3.07
N SER A 210 -6.87 -6.81 -4.36
CA SER A 210 -5.47 -6.83 -4.82
C SER A 210 -4.75 -5.52 -4.49
N LEU A 211 -5.43 -4.37 -4.60
CA LEU A 211 -4.85 -3.09 -4.17
C LEU A 211 -4.51 -3.09 -2.67
N VAL A 212 -5.42 -3.57 -1.82
CA VAL A 212 -5.18 -3.66 -0.36
C VAL A 212 -4.04 -4.65 -0.05
N ASP A 213 -4.01 -5.79 -0.73
CA ASP A 213 -2.93 -6.78 -0.59
C ASP A 213 -1.56 -6.21 -0.97
N GLU A 214 -1.46 -5.55 -2.13
CA GLU A 214 -0.23 -4.86 -2.56
C GLU A 214 0.22 -3.79 -1.56
N MET A 215 -0.72 -3.09 -0.91
CA MET A 215 -0.39 -2.14 0.16
C MET A 215 0.17 -2.84 1.40
N LEU A 216 -0.43 -3.94 1.84
CA LEU A 216 0.04 -4.72 3.00
C LEU A 216 1.43 -5.30 2.79
N GLN A 217 1.84 -5.52 1.54
CA GLN A 217 3.18 -5.97 1.17
C GLN A 217 4.23 -4.85 1.16
N LYS A 218 3.87 -3.60 1.46
CA LYS A 218 4.81 -2.47 1.51
C LYS A 218 5.38 -2.25 2.91
N PRO A 219 6.66 -1.84 3.04
CA PRO A 219 7.29 -1.59 4.34
C PRO A 219 6.86 -0.23 4.94
N HIS A 220 5.55 0.00 5.06
CA HIS A 220 4.97 1.26 5.50
C HIS A 220 3.98 1.03 6.64
N ARG A 221 4.46 1.26 7.86
CA ARG A 221 3.74 1.00 9.12
C ARG A 221 2.32 1.57 9.16
N ASP A 222 2.09 2.80 8.67
CA ASP A 222 0.77 3.42 8.75
C ASP A 222 -0.34 2.62 8.08
N ILE A 223 0.00 1.74 7.13
CA ILE A 223 -0.98 0.89 6.44
C ILE A 223 -1.66 -0.04 7.46
N LEU A 224 -0.86 -0.75 8.27
CA LEU A 224 -1.38 -1.62 9.32
C LEU A 224 -1.95 -0.84 10.50
N ASP A 225 -1.35 0.32 10.85
CA ASP A 225 -1.87 1.16 11.92
C ASP A 225 -3.29 1.66 11.59
N ILE A 226 -3.52 2.17 10.38
CA ILE A 226 -4.82 2.71 9.97
C ILE A 226 -5.84 1.59 9.74
N LEU A 227 -5.45 0.50 9.07
CA LEU A 227 -6.40 -0.55 8.68
C LEU A 227 -6.79 -1.48 9.83
N VAL A 228 -5.89 -1.70 10.81
CA VAL A 228 -6.06 -2.73 11.84
C VAL A 228 -5.78 -2.19 13.24
N LEU A 229 -4.56 -1.71 13.51
CA LEU A 229 -4.10 -1.54 14.90
C LEU A 229 -4.80 -0.40 15.63
N SER A 230 -5.17 0.68 14.93
CA SER A 230 -5.93 1.80 15.53
C SER A 230 -7.30 1.36 16.06
N PHE A 231 -7.95 0.38 15.43
CA PHE A 231 -9.21 -0.20 15.91
C PHE A 231 -9.01 -1.07 17.15
N LEU A 232 -7.98 -1.92 17.14
CA LEU A 232 -7.66 -2.78 18.28
C LEU A 232 -7.28 -1.98 19.53
N GLN A 233 -6.50 -0.91 19.35
CA GLN A 233 -6.07 -0.01 20.43
C GLN A 233 -7.24 0.82 20.98
N SER A 234 -8.05 1.43 20.10
CA SER A 234 -9.16 2.28 20.53
C SER A 234 -10.25 1.53 21.30
N ARG A 235 -10.40 0.22 21.05
CA ARG A 235 -11.38 -0.65 21.72
C ARG A 235 -10.82 -1.46 22.89
N CYS A 236 -9.54 -1.29 23.25
CA CYS A 236 -8.89 -2.00 24.35
C CYS A 236 -8.88 -3.54 24.21
N TYR A 237 -8.91 -4.08 22.99
CA TYR A 237 -8.86 -5.55 22.80
C TYR A 237 -7.50 -6.15 23.15
N VAL A 238 -6.48 -5.31 23.29
CA VAL A 238 -5.16 -5.76 23.68
C VAL A 238 -5.04 -5.71 25.19
N SER A 239 -4.96 -6.89 25.82
CA SER A 239 -4.55 -6.97 27.23
C SER A 239 -3.11 -6.48 27.31
N ALA A 240 -2.82 -5.52 28.19
CA ALA A 240 -1.45 -5.37 28.66
C ALA A 240 -1.02 -6.75 29.17
N ALA A 241 0.13 -7.25 28.73
CA ALA A 241 0.71 -8.43 29.35
C ALA A 241 0.72 -8.13 30.85
N ALA A 242 -0.08 -8.88 31.61
CA ALA A 242 -0.11 -8.75 33.05
C ALA A 242 1.32 -8.96 33.50
N ASP A 243 1.91 -7.88 34.03
CA ASP A 243 3.17 -7.95 34.74
C ASP A 243 3.04 -9.12 35.72
N GLY A 244 3.99 -10.05 35.65
CA GLY A 244 3.90 -11.31 36.37
C GLY A 244 3.95 -11.08 37.88
N GLN A 245 2.80 -10.78 38.49
CA GLN A 245 2.60 -10.90 39.93
C GLN A 245 1.11 -10.92 40.27
N GLU A 246 0.74 -12.01 40.95
CA GLU A 246 -0.32 -12.07 41.95
C GLU A 246 -1.78 -12.08 41.44
N ASP A 247 -2.29 -13.28 41.20
CA ASP A 247 -3.43 -13.76 42.00
C ASP A 247 -3.46 -15.30 42.06
N LYS A 248 -2.54 -15.87 42.85
CA LYS A 248 -2.79 -17.12 43.56
C LYS A 248 -3.61 -16.79 44.80
N GLN A 249 -4.91 -16.62 44.65
CA GLN A 249 -5.85 -16.62 45.78
C GLN A 249 -6.91 -17.70 45.59
N LEU A 250 -6.59 -18.86 46.15
CA LEU A 250 -7.45 -19.70 46.99
C LEU A 250 -8.92 -19.84 46.55
N GLU A 251 -9.23 -20.89 45.80
CA GLU A 251 -10.46 -21.65 46.02
C GLU A 251 -10.10 -23.14 45.92
N THR A 252 -9.87 -23.74 47.08
CA THR A 252 -9.87 -25.19 47.26
C THR A 252 -11.31 -25.65 47.12
N ASN A 253 -11.73 -26.03 45.91
CA ASN A 253 -12.90 -26.87 45.72
C ASN A 253 -12.45 -28.19 45.08
N GLU A 254 -12.30 -29.19 45.93
CA GLU A 254 -12.28 -30.60 45.56
C GLU A 254 -13.67 -30.94 44.99
N ASP A 255 -13.84 -30.88 43.66
CA ASP A 255 -14.84 -31.67 42.88
C ASP A 255 -14.88 -31.19 41.41
N SER A 256 -13.80 -31.42 40.66
CA SER A 256 -13.79 -31.29 39.20
C SER A 256 -12.84 -32.33 38.60
N GLN A 257 -13.10 -33.60 38.89
CA GLN A 257 -12.68 -34.68 38.01
C GLN A 257 -13.68 -34.74 36.84
N ASP A 258 -13.15 -34.85 35.62
CA ASP A 258 -13.85 -35.11 34.34
C ASP A 258 -14.17 -33.93 33.40
N LEU A 259 -13.21 -33.04 33.12
CA LEU A 259 -13.25 -32.20 31.89
C LEU A 259 -11.87 -32.02 31.19
N ASP A 260 -10.93 -32.96 31.37
CA ASP A 260 -9.59 -32.91 30.73
C ASP A 260 -9.51 -33.68 29.39
N ASP A 261 -10.60 -33.73 28.62
CA ASP A 261 -10.64 -34.38 27.30
C ASP A 261 -11.12 -33.40 26.20
N ASP A 262 -10.56 -32.19 26.15
CA ASP A 262 -10.52 -31.42 24.90
C ASP A 262 -9.16 -31.64 24.20
N PRO A 263 -9.09 -32.47 23.15
CA PRO A 263 -7.85 -32.73 22.42
C PRO A 263 -7.34 -31.50 21.64
N PHE A 264 -8.07 -30.38 21.65
CA PHE A 264 -7.65 -29.14 20.98
C PHE A 264 -6.73 -28.25 21.82
N PHE A 265 -6.64 -28.45 23.15
CA PHE A 265 -5.92 -27.53 24.04
C PHE A 265 -4.94 -28.17 25.04
N SER A 266 -4.80 -29.50 25.08
CA SER A 266 -4.17 -30.20 26.21
C SER A 266 -2.69 -30.60 26.08
N ASP A 267 -1.89 -30.08 25.15
CA ASP A 267 -0.43 -30.35 25.20
C ASP A 267 0.41 -29.17 24.70
N GLY A 268 1.20 -28.56 25.58
CA GLY A 268 2.34 -27.73 25.14
C GLY A 268 2.81 -26.55 25.98
N LEU A 269 2.32 -26.27 27.19
CA LEU A 269 2.93 -25.24 28.04
C LEU A 269 4.11 -25.83 28.83
N SER A 270 5.24 -26.06 28.13
CA SER A 270 6.52 -26.40 28.75
C SER A 270 7.20 -25.13 29.25
N ASP A 271 7.42 -25.10 30.56
CA ASP A 271 8.01 -24.01 31.35
C ASP A 271 9.50 -23.83 31.00
N GLY A 272 9.83 -22.76 30.27
CA GLY A 272 11.19 -22.37 29.90
C GLY A 272 11.18 -21.07 29.07
N PRO A 273 12.19 -20.19 29.18
CA PRO A 273 12.16 -18.91 28.49
C PRO A 273 12.16 -19.16 26.96
N PRO A 274 11.16 -18.67 26.21
CA PRO A 274 11.04 -19.00 24.80
C PRO A 274 12.08 -18.22 23.99
N ALA A 275 13.23 -18.84 23.75
CA ALA A 275 14.10 -18.46 22.65
C ALA A 275 13.50 -19.04 21.36
N GLN A 276 12.52 -18.33 20.79
CA GLN A 276 11.84 -18.54 19.49
C GLN A 276 10.76 -19.65 19.42
N PRO A 277 9.47 -19.29 19.60
CA PRO A 277 8.36 -19.95 18.88
C PRO A 277 7.19 -19.02 18.46
N ILE A 278 7.33 -17.68 18.49
CA ILE A 278 6.20 -16.75 18.24
C ILE A 278 5.55 -16.99 16.85
N ASN A 279 6.32 -17.39 15.84
CA ASN A 279 5.81 -17.55 14.48
C ASN A 279 5.00 -18.83 14.26
N GLU A 280 5.33 -19.93 14.95
CA GLU A 280 4.57 -21.20 14.83
C GLU A 280 3.22 -21.09 15.53
N ASP A 281 3.20 -20.47 16.71
CA ASP A 281 1.98 -20.24 17.49
C ASP A 281 0.97 -19.36 16.75
N VAL A 282 1.43 -18.34 16.02
CA VAL A 282 0.58 -17.45 15.22
C VAL A 282 -0.08 -18.17 14.06
N VAL A 283 0.68 -18.98 13.31
CA VAL A 283 0.14 -19.73 12.17
C VAL A 283 -0.86 -20.79 12.66
N ASN A 284 -0.51 -21.54 13.72
CA ASN A 284 -1.40 -22.53 14.30
C ASN A 284 -2.69 -21.89 14.83
N SER A 285 -2.59 -20.77 15.54
CA SER A 285 -3.75 -20.01 16.01
C SER A 285 -4.65 -19.56 14.85
N PHE A 286 -4.07 -19.00 13.79
CA PHE A 286 -4.82 -18.61 12.58
C PHE A 286 -5.53 -19.81 11.95
N LEU A 287 -4.82 -20.93 11.74
CA LEU A 287 -5.39 -22.13 11.12
C LEU A 287 -6.54 -22.72 11.95
N CYS A 288 -6.45 -22.68 13.28
CA CYS A 288 -7.53 -23.09 14.17
C CYS A 288 -8.79 -22.22 14.04
N LEU A 289 -8.62 -20.93 13.78
CA LEU A 289 -9.73 -19.98 13.62
C LEU A 289 -10.41 -20.07 12.25
N VAL A 290 -9.68 -20.42 11.18
CA VAL A 290 -10.24 -20.49 9.83
C VAL A 290 -11.06 -21.78 9.64
N PRO A 291 -12.38 -21.69 9.37
CA PRO A 291 -13.21 -22.86 9.11
C PRO A 291 -12.68 -23.68 7.93
N ILE A 292 -12.75 -25.01 8.02
CA ILE A 292 -12.23 -25.93 6.99
C ILE A 292 -12.79 -25.59 5.59
N GLN A 293 -14.07 -25.20 5.52
CA GLN A 293 -14.75 -24.84 4.28
C GLN A 293 -14.21 -23.55 3.65
N ALA A 294 -13.60 -22.68 4.45
CA ALA A 294 -12.99 -21.43 3.99
C ALA A 294 -11.53 -21.59 3.56
N ARG A 295 -10.88 -22.70 3.91
CA ARG A 295 -9.47 -22.96 3.56
C ARG A 295 -9.36 -23.27 2.07
N SER A 296 -8.51 -22.58 1.34
CA SER A 296 -8.26 -22.84 -0.10
C SER A 296 -7.57 -24.17 -0.38
N ALA A 297 -7.09 -24.88 0.66
CA ALA A 297 -6.43 -26.18 0.58
C ALA A 297 -7.18 -27.22 -0.26
N HIS A 298 -8.52 -27.20 -0.26
CA HIS A 298 -9.34 -28.14 -1.02
C HIS A 298 -9.35 -27.87 -2.54
N LEU A 299 -8.92 -26.69 -2.97
CA LEU A 299 -8.82 -26.30 -4.39
C LEU A 299 -7.48 -26.71 -5.00
N LEU A 300 -6.49 -27.06 -4.16
CA LEU A 300 -5.18 -27.53 -4.56
C LEU A 300 -5.23 -29.05 -4.74
N GLN A 301 -4.55 -29.57 -5.78
CA GLN A 301 -4.39 -31.02 -5.97
C GLN A 301 -3.48 -31.63 -4.88
N GLU A 302 -3.08 -32.91 -5.00
CA GLU A 302 -2.31 -33.67 -4.00
C GLU A 302 -1.35 -32.81 -3.14
N GLY A 303 -1.50 -32.85 -1.81
CA GLY A 303 -0.72 -32.04 -0.88
C GLY A 303 -1.29 -30.63 -0.57
N GLY A 304 -2.52 -30.34 -0.97
CA GLY A 304 -3.12 -29.01 -0.82
C GLY A 304 -3.13 -28.41 0.60
N TYR A 305 -3.32 -29.22 1.64
CA TYR A 305 -3.24 -28.73 3.02
C TYR A 305 -1.81 -28.36 3.43
N GLU A 306 -0.84 -29.21 3.11
CA GLU A 306 0.58 -28.94 3.39
C GLU A 306 1.06 -27.67 2.68
N SER A 307 0.66 -27.48 1.41
CA SER A 307 0.95 -26.24 0.66
C SER A 307 0.31 -25.02 1.32
N TYR A 308 -0.94 -25.14 1.79
CA TYR A 308 -1.64 -24.05 2.46
C TYR A 308 -0.97 -23.63 3.78
N VAL A 309 -0.51 -24.59 4.57
CA VAL A 309 0.27 -24.33 5.81
C VAL A 309 1.60 -23.68 5.46
N HIS A 310 2.31 -24.19 4.44
CA HIS A 310 3.57 -23.63 3.98
C HIS A 310 3.43 -22.17 3.50
N ASP A 311 2.37 -21.86 2.75
CA ASP A 311 2.07 -20.51 2.29
C ASP A 311 1.80 -19.57 3.48
N ALA A 312 1.06 -20.02 4.50
CA ALA A 312 0.82 -19.24 5.72
C ALA A 312 2.13 -18.90 6.46
N HIS A 313 3.03 -19.88 6.62
CA HIS A 313 4.36 -19.63 7.20
C HIS A 313 5.20 -18.66 6.36
N THR A 314 5.14 -18.78 5.04
CA THR A 314 5.84 -17.88 4.12
C THR A 314 5.36 -16.45 4.28
N LEU A 315 4.03 -16.24 4.33
CA LEU A 315 3.42 -14.93 4.52
C LEU A 315 3.79 -14.32 5.88
N VAL A 316 3.70 -15.08 6.98
CA VAL A 316 4.11 -14.59 8.31
C VAL A 316 5.59 -14.19 8.33
N THR A 317 6.46 -14.98 7.68
CA THR A 317 7.90 -14.68 7.58
C THR A 317 8.14 -13.39 6.79
N MET A 318 7.43 -13.18 5.68
CA MET A 318 7.51 -11.96 4.89
C MET A 318 7.02 -10.74 5.67
N CYS A 319 5.87 -10.83 6.34
CA CYS A 319 5.34 -9.75 7.17
C CYS A 319 6.26 -9.41 8.35
N HIS A 320 6.88 -10.42 8.96
CA HIS A 320 7.89 -10.20 9.99
C HIS A 320 9.08 -9.41 9.43
N ALA A 321 9.63 -9.81 8.27
CA ALA A 321 10.73 -9.10 7.62
C ALA A 321 10.39 -7.62 7.31
N LEU A 322 9.17 -7.34 6.85
CA LEU A 322 8.71 -5.97 6.57
C LEU A 322 8.62 -5.08 7.81
N SER A 323 8.33 -5.68 8.97
CA SER A 323 8.07 -4.95 10.22
C SER A 323 9.25 -4.90 11.19
N LEU A 324 10.38 -5.55 10.86
CA LEU A 324 11.59 -5.55 11.68
C LEU A 324 12.13 -4.15 12.01
N SER A 325 12.03 -3.22 11.06
CA SER A 325 12.50 -1.84 11.23
C SER A 325 11.50 -0.93 11.92
N TRP A 326 10.29 -1.43 12.21
CA TRP A 326 9.26 -0.61 12.81
C TRP A 326 9.49 -0.53 14.32
N GLU A 327 9.48 0.68 14.85
CA GLU A 327 9.56 0.94 16.28
C GLU A 327 8.21 0.59 16.94
N TRP A 328 7.97 -0.71 17.09
CA TRP A 328 6.79 -1.22 17.76
C TRP A 328 6.77 -0.72 19.21
N PRO A 329 5.64 -0.16 19.68
CA PRO A 329 5.55 0.35 21.04
C PRO A 329 5.75 -0.81 22.02
N GLN A 330 6.78 -0.71 22.86
CA GLN A 330 7.08 -1.70 23.91
C GLN A 330 6.01 -1.72 25.01
N THR A 331 5.28 -0.61 25.15
CA THR A 331 4.13 -0.47 26.04
C THR A 331 3.01 0.18 25.25
N LEU A 332 1.82 -0.42 25.31
CA LEU A 332 0.65 0.14 24.65
C LEU A 332 0.21 1.41 25.42
N PRO A 333 -0.08 2.52 24.71
CA PRO A 333 -0.61 3.70 25.37
C PRO A 333 -1.89 3.33 26.12
N CYS A 334 -2.01 3.81 27.36
CA CYS A 334 -3.19 3.61 28.19
C CYS A 334 -4.42 4.04 27.39
N PRO A 335 -5.48 3.21 27.30
CA PRO A 335 -6.61 3.52 26.46
C PRO A 335 -7.24 4.84 26.89
N THR A 336 -7.27 5.81 25.98
CA THR A 336 -7.81 7.15 26.23
C THR A 336 -9.32 7.13 26.48
N CYS A 337 -9.99 6.04 26.06
CA CYS A 337 -11.40 5.77 26.32
C CYS A 337 -11.50 4.49 27.15
N LEU A 338 -12.17 4.58 28.30
CA LEU A 338 -12.65 3.38 29.00
C LEU A 338 -13.51 2.57 28.01
N PRO A 339 -13.37 1.24 27.97
CA PRO A 339 -14.24 0.42 27.13
C PRO A 339 -15.69 0.75 27.49
N GLU A 340 -16.49 1.17 26.51
CA GLU A 340 -17.94 1.15 26.65
C GLU A 340 -18.30 -0.31 26.93
N LYS A 341 -18.63 -0.60 28.19
CA LYS A 341 -18.82 -1.97 28.72
C LYS A 341 -19.89 -2.79 27.99
N ASP A 342 -20.65 -2.17 27.10
CA ASP A 342 -21.76 -2.74 26.34
C ASP A 342 -21.60 -2.61 24.80
N ALA A 343 -20.42 -2.24 24.29
CA ALA A 343 -20.23 -2.18 22.85
C ALA A 343 -19.96 -3.58 22.28
N ASP A 344 -20.77 -4.00 21.31
CA ASP A 344 -20.57 -5.24 20.55
C ASP A 344 -19.13 -5.30 19.99
N PHE A 345 -18.60 -6.53 19.88
CA PHE A 345 -17.32 -6.76 19.22
C PHE A 345 -17.34 -6.17 17.80
N PHE A 346 -16.30 -5.40 17.50
CA PHE A 346 -16.09 -4.76 16.23
C PHE A 346 -14.64 -4.94 15.79
N GLU A 347 -14.44 -5.74 14.77
CA GLU A 347 -13.17 -6.15 14.18
C GLU A 347 -12.46 -5.04 13.39
N GLY A 348 -13.14 -3.92 13.13
CA GLY A 348 -12.64 -2.85 12.25
C GLY A 348 -13.19 -2.95 10.83
N ASP A 349 -13.14 -1.84 10.09
CA ASP A 349 -13.83 -1.74 8.80
C ASP A 349 -13.28 -2.72 7.75
N LEU A 350 -11.96 -2.95 7.72
CA LEU A 350 -11.34 -3.88 6.77
C LEU A 350 -11.73 -5.33 7.07
N LEU A 351 -11.53 -5.78 8.31
CA LEU A 351 -11.83 -7.17 8.69
C LEU A 351 -13.31 -7.48 8.53
N LYS A 352 -14.19 -6.54 8.86
CA LYS A 352 -15.63 -6.66 8.64
C LYS A 352 -15.96 -6.93 7.18
N VAL A 353 -15.41 -6.13 6.28
CA VAL A 353 -15.62 -6.31 4.83
C VAL A 353 -15.11 -7.67 4.34
N LEU A 354 -13.97 -8.13 4.85
CA LEU A 354 -13.41 -9.43 4.50
C LEU A 354 -14.28 -10.58 5.03
N PHE A 355 -14.76 -10.50 6.28
CA PHE A 355 -15.64 -11.51 6.88
C PHE A 355 -17.01 -11.55 6.22
N ASP A 356 -17.63 -10.41 5.95
CA ASP A 356 -18.89 -10.31 5.20
C ASP A 356 -18.76 -11.01 3.84
N ARG A 357 -17.67 -10.72 3.11
CA ARG A 357 -17.41 -11.33 1.80
C ARG A 357 -17.14 -12.83 1.90
N LEU A 358 -16.34 -13.27 2.88
CA LEU A 358 -16.11 -14.69 3.14
C LEU A 358 -17.42 -15.41 3.43
N GLY A 359 -18.29 -14.80 4.23
CA GLY A 359 -19.64 -15.30 4.53
C GLY A 359 -20.46 -15.52 3.25
N CYS A 360 -20.51 -14.53 2.36
CA CYS A 360 -21.19 -14.66 1.07
C CYS A 360 -20.63 -15.80 0.20
N ILE A 361 -19.31 -15.96 0.15
CA ILE A 361 -18.67 -17.06 -0.60
C ILE A 361 -19.08 -18.42 -0.03
N LEU A 362 -19.04 -18.57 1.29
CA LEU A 362 -19.40 -19.81 1.96
C LEU A 362 -20.89 -20.16 1.79
N GLU A 363 -21.77 -19.15 1.78
CA GLU A 363 -23.20 -19.35 1.47
C GLU A 363 -23.42 -19.83 0.03
N GLN A 364 -22.74 -19.22 -0.94
CA GLN A 364 -22.83 -19.63 -2.35
C GLN A 364 -22.39 -21.09 -2.55
N VAL A 365 -21.32 -21.52 -1.88
CA VAL A 365 -20.81 -22.91 -1.93
C VAL A 365 -21.77 -23.90 -1.25
N ARG A 366 -22.55 -23.47 -0.25
CA ARG A 366 -23.60 -24.29 0.39
C ARG A 366 -24.87 -24.43 -0.45
N THR A 367 -25.10 -23.58 -1.44
CA THR A 367 -26.25 -23.65 -2.35
C THR A 367 -25.90 -24.04 -3.80
N PRO A 368 -25.25 -25.19 -4.06
CA PRO A 368 -25.00 -25.62 -5.44
C PRO A 368 -26.27 -26.18 -6.12
N GLU A 369 -27.30 -26.57 -5.35
CA GLU A 369 -28.55 -27.12 -5.88
C GLU A 369 -29.66 -26.06 -5.97
N LYS A 370 -29.60 -25.20 -7.01
CA LYS A 370 -30.79 -24.54 -7.60
C LYS A 370 -30.51 -23.80 -8.91
N ARG A 371 -29.46 -24.17 -9.63
CA ARG A 371 -29.25 -23.75 -11.03
C ARG A 371 -28.93 -24.96 -11.89
N THR A 372 -29.95 -25.75 -12.16
CA THR A 372 -29.98 -26.69 -13.28
C THR A 372 -31.32 -26.55 -13.98
N CYS A 373 -31.23 -26.26 -15.29
CA CYS A 373 -32.26 -26.06 -16.32
C CYS A 373 -32.99 -24.72 -16.35
#